data_AF-A0A7X4I1X5-F1
#
_entry.id   AF-A0A7X4I1X5-F1
#
_cell.length_a   1.000
_cell.length_b   1.000
_cell.length_c   1.000
_cell.angle_alpha   90.00
_cell.angle_beta   90.00
_cell.angle_gamma   90.00
#
_symmetry.space_group_name_H-M   'P 1'
#
loop_
_entity.id
_entity.type
_entity.pdbx_description
1 polymer ?
#
loop_
_entity_poly.entity_id
_entity_poly.type
_entity_poly.pdbx_seq_one_letter_code
_entity_poly.pdbx_strand_id
1 'polypeptide(L)'
;MDVGLRPFQRRFVKPALAPHVDTAACSIPRGNGKSWLAAHLLTRALTPGDELHEDGAEYLLCAGSIEQARLCFRFVRAWLEPTGE
;
A
#
# COMPACT_ATOMS: atom_id res chain seq x y z
N MET A 1 -2.10 13.73 -10.42
CA MET A 1 -1.33 12.51 -10.72
C MET A 1 -2.30 11.42 -11.13
N ASP A 2 -2.47 11.13 -12.43
CA ASP A 2 -3.52 10.20 -12.89
C ASP A 2 -3.04 9.24 -14.01
N VAL A 3 -1.74 8.96 -14.06
CA VAL A 3 -1.15 8.02 -15.01
C VAL A 3 -0.59 6.83 -14.23
N GLY A 4 -1.28 5.69 -14.28
CA GLY A 4 -0.77 4.39 -13.80
C GLY A 4 -1.72 3.54 -12.97
N LEU A 5 -2.73 4.14 -12.32
CA LEU A 5 -3.68 3.37 -11.51
C LEU A 5 -4.75 2.69 -12.37
N ARG A 6 -5.10 1.44 -12.04
CA ARG A 6 -6.25 0.73 -12.61
C ARG A 6 -7.56 1.40 -12.16
N PRO A 7 -8.66 1.28 -12.93
CA PRO A 7 -9.93 1.92 -12.59
C PRO A 7 -10.43 1.63 -11.17
N PHE A 8 -10.27 0.38 -10.68
CA PHE A 8 -10.68 0.05 -9.32
C PHE A 8 -9.79 0.72 -8.27
N GLN A 9 -8.49 0.89 -8.52
CA GLN A 9 -7.55 1.52 -7.58
C GLN A 9 -7.95 2.99 -7.38
N ARG A 10 -8.26 3.70 -8.47
CA ARG A 10 -8.75 5.08 -8.38
C ARG A 10 -10.06 5.20 -7.61
N ARG A 11 -11.01 4.30 -7.91
CA ARG A 11 -12.33 4.28 -7.25
C ARG A 11 -12.23 3.88 -5.77
N PHE A 12 -11.24 3.08 -5.41
CA PHE A 12 -11.07 2.59 -4.05
C PHE A 12 -10.25 3.53 -3.18
N VAL A 13 -9.05 3.94 -3.61
CA VAL A 13 -8.06 4.62 -2.76
C VAL A 13 -8.59 5.95 -2.20
N LYS A 14 -9.20 6.79 -3.05
CA LYS A 14 -9.68 8.11 -2.62
C LYS A 14 -10.74 8.02 -1.50
N PRO A 15 -11.84 7.27 -1.63
CA PRO A 15 -12.80 7.14 -0.53
C PRO A 15 -12.27 6.31 0.64
N ALA A 16 -11.39 5.32 0.40
CA ALA A 16 -10.82 4.49 1.47
C ALA A 16 -9.90 5.28 2.42
N LEU A 17 -9.31 6.39 1.96
CA LEU A 17 -8.41 7.25 2.75
C LEU A 17 -9.11 8.54 3.21
N ALA A 18 -10.44 8.61 3.17
CA ALA A 18 -11.14 9.79 3.64
C ALA A 18 -11.04 9.91 5.18
N PRO A 19 -10.94 11.13 5.76
CA PRO A 19 -10.67 11.31 7.20
C PRO A 19 -11.70 10.71 8.17
N HIS A 20 -12.89 10.34 7.68
CA HIS A 20 -13.97 9.75 8.45
C HIS A 20 -14.08 8.22 8.25
N VAL A 21 -13.14 7.63 7.53
CA VAL A 21 -13.13 6.19 7.21
C VAL A 21 -12.04 5.52 8.01
N ASP A 22 -12.45 4.75 9.02
CA ASP A 22 -11.52 3.99 9.87
C ASP A 22 -11.14 2.64 9.22
N THR A 23 -11.97 2.11 8.33
CA THR A 23 -11.75 0.79 7.72
C THR A 23 -12.36 0.73 6.33
N ALA A 24 -11.60 0.19 5.38
CA ALA A 24 -12.05 -0.03 4.00
C ALA A 24 -11.75 -1.47 3.56
N ALA A 25 -12.68 -2.07 2.80
CA ALA A 25 -12.53 -3.42 2.26
C ALA A 25 -12.46 -3.39 0.74
N CYS A 26 -11.43 -4.03 0.16
CA CYS A 26 -11.25 -4.16 -1.29
C CYS A 26 -11.29 -5.63 -1.71
N SER A 27 -12.44 -6.08 -2.22
CA SER A 27 -12.62 -7.44 -2.75
C SER A 27 -12.60 -7.44 -4.27
N ILE A 28 -11.52 -7.97 -4.85
CA ILE A 28 -11.35 -8.08 -6.31
C ILE A 28 -10.60 -9.38 -6.66
N PRO A 29 -10.67 -9.88 -7.91
CA PRO A 29 -10.01 -11.12 -8.32
C PRO A 29 -8.47 -11.09 -8.20
N ARG A 30 -7.83 -12.27 -8.17
CA ARG A 30 -6.36 -12.44 -8.21
C ARG A 30 -5.78 -11.79 -9.47
N GLY A 31 -4.52 -11.31 -9.40
CA GLY A 31 -3.81 -10.69 -10.53
C GLY A 31 -4.11 -9.21 -10.76
N ASN A 32 -5.00 -8.60 -9.97
CA ASN A 32 -5.35 -7.18 -10.11
C ASN A 32 -4.42 -6.20 -9.36
N GLY A 33 -3.32 -6.69 -8.77
CA GLY A 33 -2.34 -5.82 -8.08
C GLY A 33 -2.73 -5.41 -6.67
N LYS A 34 -3.59 -6.16 -5.96
CA LYS A 34 -3.92 -5.88 -4.54
C LYS A 34 -2.68 -5.86 -3.64
N SER A 35 -1.80 -6.84 -3.77
CA SER A 35 -0.57 -6.94 -2.96
C SER A 35 0.38 -5.77 -3.21
N TRP A 36 0.50 -5.34 -4.47
CA TRP A 36 1.27 -4.16 -4.84
C TRP A 36 0.65 -2.88 -4.27
N LEU A 37 -0.67 -2.73 -4.38
CA LEU A 37 -1.38 -1.59 -3.79
C LEU A 37 -1.20 -1.52 -2.27
N ALA A 38 -1.37 -2.64 -1.57
CA ALA A 38 -1.19 -2.72 -0.11
C ALA A 38 0.25 -2.37 0.29
N ALA A 39 1.24 -2.90 -0.42
CA ALA A 39 2.64 -2.57 -0.20
C ALA A 39 2.93 -1.08 -0.44
N HIS A 40 2.36 -0.50 -1.49
CA HIS A 40 2.55 0.92 -1.81
C HIS A 40 1.90 1.86 -0.77
N LEU A 41 0.73 1.52 -0.25
CA LEU A 41 0.11 2.26 0.85
C LEU A 41 0.97 2.18 2.11
N LEU A 42 1.51 1.00 2.43
CA LEU A 42 2.42 0.83 3.56
C LEU A 42 3.72 1.63 3.37
N THR A 43 4.31 1.66 2.17
CA THR A 43 5.53 2.47 1.95
C THR A 43 5.28 3.95 2.17
N ARG A 44 4.13 4.48 1.74
CA ARG A 44 3.75 5.86 2.00
C ARG A 44 3.63 6.12 3.50
N ALA A 45 2.95 5.24 4.22
CA ALA A 45 2.81 5.35 5.68
C ALA A 45 4.15 5.29 6.44
N LEU A 46 5.13 4.55 5.91
CA LEU A 46 6.48 4.45 6.46
C LEU A 46 7.41 5.61 6.04
N THR A 47 7.01 6.49 5.12
CA THR A 47 7.87 7.54 4.57
C THR A 47 7.65 8.87 5.29
N PRO A 48 8.65 9.40 6.03
CA PRO A 48 8.52 10.70 6.69
C PRO A 48 8.17 11.81 5.69
N GLY A 49 7.16 12.61 6.04
CA GLY A 49 6.66 13.71 5.19
C GLY A 49 5.59 13.30 4.17
N ASP A 50 5.23 12.02 4.06
CA ASP A 50 4.04 11.60 3.31
C ASP A 50 2.76 11.88 4.13
N GLU A 51 1.66 12.19 3.46
CA GLU A 51 0.35 12.42 4.07
C GLU A 51 -0.19 11.22 4.86
N LEU A 52 0.26 10.01 4.56
CA LEU A 52 -0.14 8.79 5.28
C LEU A 52 0.78 8.47 6.47
N HIS A 53 1.83 9.26 6.69
CA HIS A 53 2.77 9.04 7.77
C HIS A 53 2.28 9.62 9.10
N GLU A 54 2.39 8.83 10.16
CA GLU A 54 2.10 9.23 11.53
C GLU A 54 3.28 8.86 12.43
N ASP A 55 3.80 9.85 13.16
CA ASP A 55 4.94 9.65 14.06
C ASP A 55 4.61 8.64 15.18
N GLY A 56 5.44 7.60 15.30
CA GLY A 56 5.28 6.57 16.33
C GLY A 56 4.24 5.50 16.01
N ALA A 57 3.58 5.54 14.85
CA ALA A 57 2.64 4.50 14.43
C ALA A 57 3.34 3.21 14.02
N GLU A 58 2.76 2.07 14.40
CA GLU A 58 3.17 0.75 13.93
C GLU A 58 2.25 0.28 12.80
N TYR A 59 2.82 0.00 11.63
CA TYR A 59 2.06 -0.44 10.45
C TYR A 59 2.28 -1.92 10.16
N LEU A 60 1.19 -2.62 9.87
CA LEU A 60 1.19 -4.07 9.60
C LEU A 60 0.66 -4.36 8.19
N LEU A 61 1.35 -5.25 7.47
CA LEU A 61 0.84 -5.85 6.22
C LEU A 61 0.81 -7.37 6.38
N CYS A 62 -0.41 -7.88 6.55
CA CYS A 62 -0.67 -9.31 6.72
C CYS A 62 -1.00 -9.95 5.37
N ALA A 63 -0.61 -11.23 5.22
CA ALA A 63 -0.92 -12.02 4.04
C ALA A 63 -1.32 -13.44 4.44
N GLY A 64 -2.19 -14.08 3.64
CA GLY A 64 -2.69 -15.42 3.93
C GLY A 64 -1.66 -16.55 3.76
N SER A 65 -0.45 -16.26 3.26
CA SER A 65 0.66 -17.21 3.19
C SER A 65 2.01 -16.51 3.30
N ILE A 66 3.04 -17.25 3.69
CA ILE A 66 4.41 -16.72 3.82
C ILE A 66 4.99 -16.27 2.48
N GLU A 67 4.64 -16.93 1.38
CA GLU A 67 5.07 -16.56 0.03
C GLU A 67 4.51 -15.20 -0.38
N GLN A 68 3.24 -14.93 -0.06
CA GLN A 68 2.61 -13.63 -0.29
C GLN A 68 3.20 -12.56 0.63
N ALA A 69 3.45 -12.88 1.91
CA ALA A 69 4.11 -11.96 2.84
C ALA A 69 5.50 -11.54 2.33
N ARG A 70 6.31 -12.52 1.89
CA ARG A 70 7.63 -12.28 1.28
C ARG A 70 7.55 -11.44 0.01
N LEU A 71 6.50 -11.63 -0.82
CA LEU A 71 6.29 -10.82 -2.02
C LEU A 71 6.00 -9.36 -1.68
N CYS A 72 5.08 -9.10 -0.74
CA CYS A 72 4.77 -7.74 -0.29
C CYS A 72 6.00 -7.07 0.34
N PHE A 73 6.75 -7.80 1.17
CA PHE A 73 7.99 -7.31 1.76
C PHE A 73 8.99 -6.85 0.69
N ARG A 74 9.18 -7.63 -0.39
CA ARG A 74 10.06 -7.21 -1.50
C ARG A 74 9.61 -5.91 -2.16
N PHE A 75 8.31 -5.68 -2.34
CA PHE A 75 7.81 -4.42 -2.90
C PHE A 75 8.11 -3.23 -1.98
N VAL A 76 7.85 -3.38 -0.68
CA VAL A 76 8.14 -2.35 0.32
C VAL A 76 9.63 -2.06 0.37
N ARG A 77 10.45 -3.10 0.46
CA ARG A 77 11.90 -2.99 0.56
C ARG A 77 12.51 -2.33 -0.66
N ALA A 78 12.10 -2.73 -1.86
CA ALA A 78 12.59 -2.14 -3.10
C ALA A 78 12.25 -0.65 -3.27
N TRP A 79 11.23 -0.15 -2.57
CA TRP A 79 10.87 1.27 -2.58
C TRP A 79 11.70 2.08 -1.59
N LEU A 80 11.99 1.52 -0.43
CA LEU A 80 12.69 2.21 0.67
C LEU A 80 14.21 2.10 0.58
N GLU A 81 14.73 1.05 -0.07
CA GLU A 81 16.17 0.93 -0.30
C GLU A 81 16.60 1.94 -1.37
N PRO A 82 17.62 2.78 -1.11
CA PRO A 82 18.17 3.66 -2.13
C PRO A 82 18.69 2.82 -3.30
N THR A 83 18.21 3.12 -4.51
CA THR A 83 18.90 2.68 -5.73
C THR A 83 20.29 3.32 -5.70
N GLY A 84 21.33 2.49 -5.65
CA GLY A 84 22.70 2.94 -5.39
C GLY A 84 23.15 4.13 -6.22
N GLU A 85 23.89 5.02 -5.53
CA GLU A 85 24.58 6.27 -5.93
C GLU A 85 23.87 7.23 -6.89
#